data_AF-A0A8S8YFU7-F1
#
_entry.id   AF-A0A8S8YFU7-F1
#
_cell.length_a   1.000
_cell.length_b   1.000
_cell.length_c   1.000
_cell.angle_alpha   90.00
_cell.angle_beta   90.00
_cell.angle_gamma   90.00
#
_symmetry.space_group_name_H-M   'P 1'
#
loop_
_entity.id
_entity.type
_entity.pdbx_description
1 polymer ?
#
loop_
_entity_poly.entity_id
_entity_poly.type
_entity_poly.pdbx_seq_one_letter_code
_entity_poly.pdbx_strand_id
1 'polypeptide(L)'
;MGLKEGRKVALEQYIANYAALGLDPDRTQVYFQSSRPIVQRLGFQLGRRTNLSEFEAIYGFKGETNLAHVQAPLVQAGDILHPQTDEFGGLRPIVVPVGVDQDPHLRLTRGLASKTNWFNLKEGKHAGLTVALSVQDDNAAALGQQPNGRVDREVRQGVFDRIVERLNALGFSDLRPNPKHGTVEVPSASKRDLAAVRLALLGLERELGDGSDATCVNVSPLCRRP
;
A
#
# COMPACT_ATOMS: atom_id res chain seq x y z
N MET A 1 18.62 24.21 -12.91
CA MET A 1 17.59 24.13 -13.98
C MET A 1 16.26 24.59 -13.41
N GLY A 2 15.62 25.59 -14.02
CA GLY A 2 14.34 26.12 -13.51
C GLY A 2 13.14 25.25 -13.92
N LEU A 3 12.00 25.39 -13.24
CA LEU A 3 10.77 24.62 -13.52
C LEU A 3 10.28 24.76 -14.98
N LYS A 4 10.39 25.97 -15.56
CA LYS A 4 10.01 26.22 -16.96
C LYS A 4 10.89 25.46 -17.95
N GLU A 5 12.19 25.45 -17.70
CA GLU A 5 13.16 24.73 -18.54
C GLU A 5 12.95 23.21 -18.43
N GLY A 6 12.72 22.69 -17.22
CA GLY A 6 12.39 21.28 -17.03
C GLY A 6 11.13 20.83 -17.71
N ARG A 7 10.10 21.67 -17.71
CA ARG A 7 8.87 21.38 -18.44
C ARG A 7 9.12 21.33 -19.95
N LYS A 8 9.91 22.26 -20.48
CA LYS A 8 10.26 22.29 -21.91
C LYS A 8 11.00 21.02 -22.33
N VAL A 9 12.07 20.67 -21.62
CA VAL A 9 12.87 19.46 -21.88
C VAL A 9 12.01 18.19 -21.79
N ALA A 10 11.15 18.08 -20.77
CA ALA A 10 10.25 16.93 -20.63
C ALA A 10 9.34 16.73 -21.85
N LEU A 11 8.72 17.81 -22.33
CA LEU A 11 7.78 17.75 -23.45
C LEU A 11 8.49 17.52 -24.78
N GLU A 12 9.52 18.31 -25.07
CA GLU A 12 10.16 18.34 -26.40
C GLU A 12 11.13 17.17 -26.62
N GLN A 13 11.72 16.62 -25.56
CA GLN A 13 12.73 15.56 -25.66
C GLN A 13 12.20 14.24 -25.13
N TYR A 14 11.90 14.16 -23.82
CA TYR A 14 11.61 12.86 -23.20
C TYR A 14 10.33 12.23 -23.74
N ILE A 15 9.22 12.97 -23.76
CA ILE A 15 7.94 12.43 -24.23
C ILE A 15 8.02 12.09 -25.72
N ALA A 16 8.61 12.96 -26.53
CA ALA A 16 8.82 12.71 -27.96
C ALA A 16 9.66 11.44 -28.20
N ASN A 17 10.74 11.26 -27.45
CA ASN A 17 11.60 10.09 -27.54
C ASN A 17 10.87 8.82 -27.08
N TYR A 18 10.10 8.87 -25.99
CA TYR A 18 9.32 7.71 -25.54
C TYR A 18 8.26 7.30 -26.56
N ALA A 19 7.55 8.26 -27.17
CA ALA A 19 6.62 8.00 -28.26
C ALA A 19 7.33 7.35 -29.45
N ALA A 20 8.52 7.84 -29.83
CA ALA A 20 9.32 7.27 -30.91
C ALA A 20 9.83 5.84 -30.61
N LEU A 21 10.05 5.50 -29.33
CA LEU A 21 10.41 4.16 -28.88
C LEU A 21 9.21 3.20 -28.80
N GLY A 22 8.00 3.65 -29.18
CA GLY A 22 6.81 2.82 -29.27
C GLY A 22 5.91 2.86 -28.03
N LEU A 23 6.08 3.85 -27.15
CA LEU A 23 5.13 4.06 -26.05
C LEU A 23 3.81 4.59 -26.60
N ASP A 24 2.75 3.78 -26.48
CA ASP A 24 1.41 4.10 -26.96
C ASP A 24 0.76 5.21 -26.10
N PRO A 25 0.50 6.41 -26.65
CA PRO A 25 -0.09 7.52 -25.92
C PRO A 25 -1.51 7.23 -25.41
N ASP A 26 -2.28 6.40 -26.11
CA ASP A 26 -3.67 6.08 -25.71
C ASP A 26 -3.71 5.13 -24.52
N ARG A 27 -2.61 4.43 -24.26
CA ARG A 27 -2.44 3.48 -23.14
C ARG A 27 -1.49 4.00 -22.06
N THR A 28 -1.03 5.24 -22.18
CA THR A 28 -0.02 5.83 -21.30
C THR A 28 -0.49 7.16 -20.73
N GLN A 29 -0.33 7.34 -19.43
CA GLN A 29 -0.52 8.64 -18.80
C GLN A 29 0.82 9.23 -18.37
N VAL A 30 1.20 10.36 -18.98
CA VAL A 30 2.36 11.16 -18.55
C VAL A 30 1.87 12.37 -17.77
N TYR A 31 2.47 12.65 -16.61
CA TYR A 31 2.11 13.80 -15.78
C TYR A 31 3.35 14.40 -15.10
N PHE A 32 3.24 15.67 -14.72
CA PHE A 32 4.22 16.31 -13.84
C PHE A 32 3.84 16.02 -12.39
N GLN A 33 4.76 15.47 -11.60
CA GLN A 33 4.53 15.17 -10.18
C GLN A 33 4.03 16.40 -9.40
N SER A 34 4.58 17.59 -9.72
CA SER A 34 4.17 18.85 -9.10
C SER A 34 2.71 19.24 -9.35
N SER A 35 2.10 18.74 -10.44
CA SER A 35 0.71 19.02 -10.80
C SER A 35 -0.26 17.90 -10.37
N ARG A 36 0.17 16.97 -9.51
CA ARG A 36 -0.60 15.78 -9.11
C ARG A 36 -0.90 15.81 -7.60
N PRO A 37 -1.98 16.46 -7.14
CA PRO A 37 -2.27 16.64 -5.72
C PRO A 37 -2.42 15.33 -4.92
N ILE A 38 -2.96 14.28 -5.55
CA ILE A 38 -3.13 12.97 -4.91
C ILE A 38 -1.79 12.36 -4.48
N VAL A 39 -0.73 12.55 -5.26
CA VAL A 39 0.61 12.03 -4.95
C VAL A 39 1.17 12.71 -3.71
N GLN A 40 0.98 14.03 -3.58
CA GLN A 40 1.41 14.78 -2.40
C GLN A 40 0.62 14.38 -1.16
N ARG A 41 -0.70 14.19 -1.30
CA ARG A 41 -1.58 13.73 -0.22
C ARG A 41 -1.18 12.33 0.27
N LEU A 42 -0.93 11.41 -0.66
CA LEU A 42 -0.43 10.07 -0.34
C LEU A 42 0.92 10.13 0.36
N GLY A 43 1.86 10.95 -0.11
CA GLY A 43 3.15 11.14 0.55
C GLY A 43 3.00 11.62 2.00
N PHE A 44 2.12 12.59 2.25
CA PHE A 44 1.82 13.07 3.61
C PHE A 44 1.21 11.97 4.49
N GLN A 45 0.24 11.23 3.95
CA GLN A 45 -0.39 10.09 4.62
C GLN A 45 0.64 9.02 5.00
N LEU A 46 1.45 8.56 4.04
CA LEU A 46 2.47 7.55 4.25
C LEU A 46 3.56 8.01 5.24
N GLY A 47 3.84 9.31 5.30
CA GLY A 47 4.74 9.91 6.29
C GLY A 47 4.36 9.59 7.74
N ARG A 48 3.07 9.35 8.04
CA ARG A 48 2.61 8.94 9.38
C ARG A 48 2.96 7.50 9.74
N ARG A 49 3.43 6.69 8.79
CA ARG A 49 3.76 5.27 8.95
C ARG A 49 5.27 5.00 8.94
N THR A 50 6.10 6.05 8.99
CA THR A 50 7.56 5.96 9.05
C THR A 50 8.11 6.89 10.12
N ASN A 51 9.38 6.73 10.46
CA ASN A 51 10.09 7.55 11.42
C ASN A 51 11.53 7.83 10.94
N LEU A 52 12.22 8.73 11.62
CA LEU A 52 13.57 9.14 11.22
C LEU A 52 14.58 7.98 11.25
N SER A 53 14.45 7.03 12.18
CA SER A 53 15.34 5.87 12.27
C SER A 53 15.23 4.94 11.05
N GLU A 54 14.05 4.84 10.44
CA GLU A 54 13.87 4.10 9.18
C GLU A 54 14.50 4.85 8.00
N PHE A 55 14.40 6.18 7.97
CA PHE A 55 15.10 6.99 6.98
C PHE A 55 16.63 6.95 7.14
N GLU A 56 17.12 6.96 8.38
CA GLU A 56 18.53 6.72 8.72
C GLU A 56 19.00 5.36 8.20
N ALA A 57 18.22 4.30 8.45
CA ALA A 57 18.58 2.94 8.05
C ALA A 57 18.57 2.74 6.52
N ILE A 58 17.67 3.39 5.80
CA ILE A 58 17.50 3.21 4.35
C ILE A 58 18.38 4.18 3.54
N TYR A 59 18.48 5.45 3.97
CA TYR A 59 19.12 6.52 3.21
C TYR A 59 20.33 7.15 3.91
N GLY A 60 20.61 6.80 5.17
CA GLY A 60 21.67 7.44 5.94
C GLY A 60 21.40 8.90 6.30
N PHE A 61 20.12 9.31 6.33
CA PHE A 61 19.74 10.66 6.74
C PHE A 61 20.21 10.94 8.17
N LYS A 62 20.43 12.21 8.49
CA LYS A 62 20.90 12.69 9.80
C LYS A 62 20.10 13.91 10.22
N GLY A 63 20.29 14.38 11.46
CA GLY A 63 19.64 15.60 11.96
C GLY A 63 19.87 16.87 11.13
N GLU A 64 20.94 16.91 10.33
CA GLU A 64 21.25 18.01 9.39
C GLU A 64 20.56 17.87 8.03
N THR A 65 19.87 16.75 7.77
CA THR A 65 19.18 16.51 6.50
C THR A 65 17.96 17.43 6.39
N ASN A 66 17.90 18.19 5.30
CA ASN A 66 16.79 19.07 5.00
C ASN A 66 15.46 18.27 4.92
N LEU A 67 14.39 18.80 5.51
CA LEU A 67 13.04 18.23 5.45
C LEU A 67 12.55 18.00 4.03
N ALA A 68 12.94 18.84 3.06
CA ALA A 68 12.62 18.63 1.65
C ALA A 68 13.22 17.31 1.12
N HIS A 69 14.43 16.94 1.55
CA HIS A 69 15.05 15.66 1.21
C HIS A 69 14.39 14.48 1.93
N VAL A 70 13.87 14.69 3.15
CA VAL A 70 13.08 13.68 3.86
C VAL A 70 11.72 13.46 3.19
N GLN A 71 11.11 14.53 2.66
CA GLN A 71 9.82 14.46 2.00
C GLN A 71 9.88 13.79 0.62
N ALA A 72 10.97 13.97 -0.13
CA ALA A 72 11.06 13.47 -1.50
C ALA A 72 10.78 11.95 -1.65
N PRO A 73 11.37 11.05 -0.82
CA PRO A 73 11.04 9.62 -0.86
C PRO A 73 9.58 9.29 -0.55
N LEU A 74 8.90 10.09 0.28
CA LEU A 74 7.48 9.89 0.59
C LEU A 74 6.60 10.23 -0.61
N VAL A 75 6.91 11.33 -1.31
CA VAL A 75 6.22 11.70 -2.54
C VAL A 75 6.44 10.64 -3.62
N GLN A 76 7.65 10.08 -3.71
CA GLN A 76 7.95 8.97 -4.62
C GLN A 76 7.18 7.68 -4.29
N ALA A 77 7.04 7.35 -2.99
CA ALA A 77 6.17 6.26 -2.58
C ALA A 77 4.70 6.52 -2.97
N GLY A 78 4.25 7.78 -2.83
CA GLY A 78 2.95 8.24 -3.33
C GLY A 78 2.80 8.04 -4.85
N ASP A 79 3.80 8.40 -5.65
CA ASP A 79 3.80 8.18 -7.11
C ASP A 79 3.68 6.71 -7.46
N ILE A 80 4.43 5.84 -6.76
CA ILE A 80 4.38 4.41 -7.01
C ILE A 80 2.99 3.86 -6.68
N LEU A 81 2.39 4.25 -5.55
CA LEU A 81 1.15 3.64 -5.04
C LEU A 81 -0.14 4.28 -5.60
N HIS A 82 -0.11 5.53 -6.07
CA HIS A 82 -1.32 6.20 -6.57
C HIS A 82 -2.08 5.46 -7.69
N PRO A 83 -1.46 4.67 -8.60
CA PRO A 83 -2.20 3.94 -9.63
C PRO A 83 -3.13 2.86 -9.05
N GLN A 84 -2.93 2.47 -7.79
CA GLN A 84 -3.81 1.53 -7.09
C GLN A 84 -5.07 2.19 -6.53
N THR A 85 -5.15 3.53 -6.50
CA THR A 85 -6.37 4.22 -6.05
C THR A 85 -7.48 4.05 -7.08
N ASP A 86 -8.75 4.08 -6.63
CA ASP A 86 -9.88 3.74 -7.51
C ASP A 86 -10.02 4.70 -8.70
N GLU A 87 -9.61 5.97 -8.54
CA GLU A 87 -9.61 6.98 -9.60
C GLU A 87 -8.67 6.62 -10.78
N PHE A 88 -7.55 5.96 -10.52
CA PHE A 88 -6.55 5.61 -11.55
C PHE A 88 -6.64 4.14 -11.99
N GLY A 89 -7.43 3.38 -11.24
CA GLY A 89 -8.07 2.14 -11.65
C GLY A 89 -7.75 0.97 -10.73
N GLY A 90 -7.67 1.27 -9.44
CA GLY A 90 -7.97 0.33 -8.39
C GLY A 90 -6.89 -0.71 -8.15
N LEU A 91 -7.24 -1.66 -7.28
CA LEU A 91 -6.34 -2.67 -6.76
C LEU A 91 -5.69 -3.47 -7.90
N ARG A 92 -4.38 -3.33 -8.05
CA ARG A 92 -3.59 -4.02 -9.07
C ARG A 92 -2.13 -4.17 -8.63
N PRO A 93 -1.40 -5.18 -9.12
CA PRO A 93 0.05 -5.20 -9.03
C PRO A 93 0.68 -3.99 -9.76
N ILE A 94 1.77 -3.45 -9.22
CA ILE A 94 2.55 -2.38 -9.86
C ILE A 94 3.94 -2.90 -10.17
N VAL A 95 4.42 -2.61 -11.38
CA VAL A 95 5.79 -2.84 -11.81
C VAL A 95 6.46 -1.48 -11.99
N VAL A 96 7.61 -1.29 -11.33
CA VAL A 96 8.37 -0.04 -11.37
C VAL A 96 9.75 -0.34 -11.97
N PRO A 97 9.99 0.01 -13.25
CA PRO A 97 11.30 -0.20 -13.88
C PRO A 97 12.28 0.87 -13.41
N VAL A 98 13.24 0.48 -12.57
CA VAL A 98 14.29 1.38 -12.06
C VAL A 98 15.64 0.66 -12.00
N GLY A 99 16.72 1.45 -11.98
CA GLY A 99 18.07 0.96 -11.74
C GLY A 99 18.26 0.41 -10.32
N VAL A 100 19.32 -0.38 -10.13
CA VAL A 100 19.66 -1.01 -8.83
C VAL A 100 19.91 0.01 -7.71
N ASP A 101 20.39 1.20 -8.07
CA ASP A 101 20.63 2.33 -7.18
C ASP A 101 19.33 2.88 -6.54
N GLN A 102 18.17 2.59 -7.13
CA GLN A 102 16.86 3.03 -6.63
C GLN A 102 16.19 2.00 -5.69
N ASP A 103 16.85 0.89 -5.36
CA ASP A 103 16.35 -0.11 -4.39
C ASP A 103 15.88 0.53 -3.05
N PRO A 104 16.58 1.53 -2.47
CA PRO A 104 16.14 2.17 -1.23
C PRO A 104 14.70 2.71 -1.32
N HIS A 105 14.32 3.31 -2.45
CA HIS A 105 12.97 3.85 -2.67
C HIS A 105 11.91 2.75 -2.79
N LEU A 106 12.23 1.64 -3.46
CA LEU A 106 11.34 0.49 -3.55
C LEU A 106 11.17 -0.20 -2.19
N ARG A 107 12.26 -0.31 -1.42
CA ARG A 107 12.24 -0.90 -0.07
C ARG A 107 11.37 -0.08 0.87
N LEU A 108 11.56 1.24 0.90
CA LEU A 108 10.71 2.16 1.65
C LEU A 108 9.25 2.01 1.22
N THR A 109 8.97 2.06 -0.08
CA THR A 109 7.59 2.00 -0.59
C THR A 109 6.89 0.69 -0.21
N ARG A 110 7.58 -0.46 -0.31
CA ARG A 110 7.04 -1.75 0.11
C ARG A 110 6.78 -1.81 1.63
N GLY A 111 7.68 -1.26 2.43
CA GLY A 111 7.52 -1.18 3.89
C GLY A 111 6.36 -0.26 4.30
N LEU A 112 6.21 0.88 3.65
CA LEU A 112 5.08 1.78 3.87
C LEU A 112 3.76 1.13 3.48
N ALA A 113 3.68 0.51 2.30
CA ALA A 113 2.49 -0.20 1.85
C ALA A 113 2.09 -1.31 2.84
N SER A 114 3.03 -2.16 3.28
CA SER A 114 2.70 -3.24 4.22
C SER A 114 2.19 -2.76 5.58
N LYS A 115 2.74 -1.65 6.10
CA LYS A 115 2.27 -1.01 7.34
C LYS A 115 0.86 -0.44 7.21
N THR A 116 0.41 -0.16 6.00
CA THR A 116 -0.94 0.35 5.75
C THR A 116 -1.97 -0.79 5.69
N ASN A 117 -1.57 -2.01 5.32
CA ASN A 117 -2.49 -3.16 5.21
C ASN A 117 -3.14 -3.53 6.54
N TRP A 118 -4.43 -3.87 6.52
CA TRP A 118 -5.13 -4.44 7.68
C TRP A 118 -4.82 -5.93 7.84
N PHE A 119 -4.49 -6.63 6.75
CA PHE A 119 -4.11 -8.04 6.77
C PHE A 119 -2.71 -8.23 6.19
N ASN A 120 -1.79 -8.70 7.03
CA ASN A 120 -0.41 -8.95 6.65
C ASN A 120 -0.15 -10.44 6.49
N LEU A 121 0.54 -10.80 5.42
CA LEU A 121 0.94 -12.18 5.13
C LEU A 121 2.35 -12.44 5.62
N LYS A 122 2.53 -13.56 6.31
CA LYS A 122 3.82 -14.10 6.75
C LYS A 122 3.96 -15.53 6.27
N GLU A 123 5.18 -15.96 5.99
CA GLU A 123 5.47 -17.38 5.80
C GLU A 123 5.31 -18.10 7.15
N GLY A 124 4.63 -19.25 7.14
CA GLY A 124 4.51 -20.10 8.33
C GLY A 124 5.88 -20.63 8.76
N LYS A 125 6.06 -20.93 10.04
CA LYS A 125 7.36 -21.35 10.61
C LYS A 125 7.98 -22.59 9.94
N HIS A 126 7.16 -23.46 9.33
CA HIS A 126 7.60 -24.69 8.69
C HIS A 126 7.05 -24.83 7.26
N ALA A 127 5.77 -24.51 7.08
CA ALA A 127 5.08 -24.49 5.79
C ALA A 127 3.85 -23.58 5.92
N GLY A 128 3.22 -23.27 4.78
CA GLY A 128 1.99 -22.48 4.76
C GLY A 128 2.20 -20.98 4.79
N LEU A 129 1.07 -20.27 4.81
CA LEU A 129 1.00 -18.83 5.04
C LEU A 129 0.23 -18.55 6.33
N THR A 130 0.55 -17.43 6.98
CA THR A 130 -0.21 -16.88 8.10
C THR A 130 -0.71 -15.51 7.72
N VAL A 131 -2.03 -15.34 7.74
CA VAL A 131 -2.68 -14.03 7.70
C VAL A 131 -2.71 -13.49 9.12
N ALA A 132 -2.23 -12.26 9.33
CA ALA A 132 -2.25 -11.60 10.62
C ALA A 132 -2.96 -10.24 10.51
N LEU A 133 -3.90 -9.99 11.40
CA LEU A 133 -4.56 -8.70 11.52
C LEU A 133 -3.56 -7.64 12.02
N SER A 134 -3.61 -6.47 11.40
CA SER A 134 -2.90 -5.27 11.81
C SER A 134 -3.94 -4.26 12.29
N VAL A 135 -4.11 -4.19 13.60
CA VAL A 135 -5.05 -3.24 14.21
C VAL A 135 -4.36 -1.91 14.43
N GLN A 136 -5.01 -0.85 13.98
CA GLN A 136 -4.55 0.52 13.92
C GLN A 136 -5.71 1.42 14.34
N ASP A 137 -5.42 2.66 14.77
CA ASP A 137 -6.45 3.56 15.29
C ASP A 137 -7.62 3.79 14.32
N ASP A 138 -7.34 3.80 13.01
CA ASP A 138 -8.32 4.04 11.95
C ASP A 138 -9.13 2.82 11.54
N ASN A 139 -8.70 1.60 11.88
CA ASN A 139 -9.42 0.36 11.55
C ASN A 139 -9.87 -0.44 12.78
N ALA A 140 -9.54 0.02 13.99
CA ALA A 140 -9.78 -0.69 15.24
C ALA A 140 -11.23 -1.14 15.38
N ALA A 141 -12.18 -0.23 15.21
CA ALA A 141 -13.61 -0.53 15.32
C ALA A 141 -14.08 -1.58 14.30
N ALA A 142 -13.66 -1.45 13.04
CA ALA A 142 -14.00 -2.38 11.97
C ALA A 142 -13.42 -3.78 12.20
N LEU A 143 -12.27 -3.87 12.88
CA LEU A 143 -11.66 -5.12 13.33
C LEU A 143 -12.16 -5.57 14.72
N GLY A 144 -13.20 -4.95 15.27
CA GLY A 144 -13.78 -5.32 16.56
C GLY A 144 -12.88 -5.02 17.76
N GLN A 145 -12.03 -3.99 17.69
CA GLN A 145 -11.31 -3.44 18.85
C GLN A 145 -11.97 -2.13 19.31
N GLN A 146 -12.41 -2.12 20.56
CA GLN A 146 -13.02 -0.96 21.20
C GLN A 146 -11.94 0.04 21.68
N PRO A 147 -12.29 1.32 21.94
CA PRO A 147 -11.34 2.33 22.42
C PRO A 147 -10.64 1.98 23.73
N ASN A 148 -11.25 1.13 24.56
CA ASN A 148 -10.68 0.61 25.80
C ASN A 148 -9.73 -0.60 25.59
N GLY A 149 -9.44 -0.97 24.34
CA GLY A 149 -8.62 -2.11 23.96
C GLY A 149 -9.31 -3.47 24.02
N ARG A 150 -10.56 -3.55 24.51
CA ARG A 150 -11.33 -4.80 24.54
C ARG A 150 -11.72 -5.22 23.13
N VAL A 151 -11.73 -6.53 22.92
CA VAL A 151 -12.15 -7.13 21.65
C VAL A 151 -13.63 -7.44 21.70
N ASP A 152 -14.40 -6.84 20.81
CA ASP A 152 -15.75 -7.24 20.47
C ASP A 152 -15.67 -8.58 19.71
N ARG A 153 -16.14 -9.64 20.35
CA ARG A 153 -16.01 -11.00 19.83
C ARG A 153 -16.90 -11.24 18.62
N GLU A 154 -18.06 -10.59 18.55
CA GLU A 154 -19.02 -10.79 17.47
C GLU A 154 -18.49 -10.13 16.18
N VAL A 155 -18.07 -8.86 16.28
CA VAL A 155 -17.46 -8.14 15.15
C VAL A 155 -16.17 -8.84 14.70
N ARG A 156 -15.31 -9.24 15.66
CA ARG A 156 -14.08 -9.97 15.35
C ARG A 156 -14.36 -11.29 14.66
N GLN A 157 -15.36 -12.05 15.11
CA GLN A 157 -15.72 -13.31 14.47
C GLN A 157 -16.21 -13.08 13.04
N GLY A 158 -17.07 -12.08 12.81
CA GLY A 158 -17.54 -11.74 11.46
C GLY A 158 -16.42 -11.36 10.49
N VAL A 159 -15.39 -10.64 10.94
CA VAL A 159 -14.19 -10.35 10.13
C VAL A 159 -13.47 -11.65 9.74
N PHE A 160 -13.33 -12.59 10.68
CA PHE A 160 -12.68 -13.87 10.43
C PHE A 160 -13.48 -14.77 9.49
N ASP A 161 -14.80 -14.76 9.60
CA ASP A 161 -15.68 -15.51 8.71
C ASP A 161 -15.52 -15.01 7.26
N ARG A 162 -15.43 -13.69 7.06
CA ARG A 162 -15.15 -13.09 5.74
C ARG A 162 -13.75 -13.42 5.21
N ILE A 163 -12.73 -13.44 6.07
CA ILE A 163 -11.38 -13.88 5.66
C ILE A 163 -11.44 -15.34 5.18
N VAL A 164 -12.09 -16.21 5.96
CA VAL A 164 -12.24 -17.64 5.64
C VAL A 164 -12.99 -17.83 4.33
N GLU A 165 -14.08 -17.10 4.12
CA GLU A 165 -14.83 -17.11 2.86
C GLU A 165 -13.95 -16.74 1.66
N ARG A 166 -13.18 -15.66 1.77
CA ARG A 166 -12.26 -15.20 0.70
C ARG A 166 -11.19 -16.23 0.39
N LEU A 167 -10.63 -16.88 1.40
CA LEU A 167 -9.59 -17.90 1.21
C LEU A 167 -10.19 -19.22 0.67
N ASN A 168 -11.38 -19.61 1.09
CA ASN A 168 -12.11 -20.75 0.53
C ASN A 168 -12.40 -20.54 -0.97
N ALA A 169 -12.77 -19.31 -1.37
CA ALA A 169 -12.99 -18.97 -2.77
C ALA A 169 -11.73 -19.10 -3.65
N LEU A 170 -10.53 -19.04 -3.04
CA LEU A 170 -9.25 -19.31 -3.70
C LEU A 170 -8.90 -20.81 -3.73
N GLY A 171 -9.71 -21.68 -3.11
CA GLY A 171 -9.53 -23.14 -3.11
C GLY A 171 -8.85 -23.71 -1.86
N PHE A 172 -8.56 -22.89 -0.85
CA PHE A 172 -8.01 -23.40 0.43
C PHE A 172 -9.11 -24.01 1.29
N SER A 173 -8.88 -25.18 1.88
CA SER A 173 -9.86 -25.85 2.74
C SER A 173 -9.34 -26.14 4.16
N ASP A 174 -8.05 -25.98 4.40
CA ASP A 174 -7.35 -26.31 5.64
C ASP A 174 -7.10 -25.09 6.54
N LEU A 175 -8.00 -24.12 6.46
CA LEU A 175 -7.92 -22.83 7.17
C LEU A 175 -8.09 -23.02 8.68
N ARG A 176 -7.18 -22.41 9.45
CA ARG A 176 -7.20 -22.44 10.91
C ARG A 176 -7.33 -21.01 11.46
N PRO A 177 -8.56 -20.47 11.57
CA PRO A 177 -8.77 -19.16 12.14
C PRO A 177 -8.53 -19.16 13.65
N ASN A 178 -7.87 -18.12 14.14
CA ASN A 178 -7.66 -17.86 15.56
C ASN A 178 -7.99 -16.39 15.89
N PRO A 179 -9.29 -16.06 16.06
CA PRO A 179 -9.76 -14.70 16.33
C PRO A 179 -9.11 -14.06 17.56
N LYS A 180 -8.84 -14.87 18.60
CA LYS A 180 -8.21 -14.41 19.84
C LYS A 180 -6.79 -13.88 19.61
N HIS A 181 -6.04 -14.51 18.71
CA HIS A 181 -4.67 -14.11 18.38
C HIS A 181 -4.58 -13.25 17.11
N GLY A 182 -5.70 -12.97 16.45
CA GLY A 182 -5.70 -12.13 15.25
C GLY A 182 -5.04 -12.80 14.05
N THR A 183 -5.05 -14.14 13.95
CA THR A 183 -4.34 -14.86 12.88
C THR A 183 -5.17 -15.94 12.22
N VAL A 184 -4.99 -16.16 10.91
CA VAL A 184 -5.50 -17.32 10.18
C VAL A 184 -4.32 -18.05 9.56
N GLU A 185 -4.13 -19.32 9.89
CA GLU A 185 -3.12 -20.16 9.24
C GLU A 185 -3.72 -20.86 8.02
N VAL A 186 -2.92 -20.95 6.95
CA VAL A 186 -3.23 -21.63 5.69
C VAL A 186 -2.08 -22.60 5.39
N PRO A 187 -2.08 -23.81 5.98
CA PRO A 187 -0.96 -24.74 5.89
C PRO A 187 -0.61 -25.19 4.47
N SER A 188 -1.61 -25.38 3.61
CA SER A 188 -1.45 -25.82 2.22
C SER A 188 -0.93 -24.72 1.28
N ALA A 189 -1.00 -23.45 1.69
CA ALA A 189 -0.56 -22.34 0.86
C ALA A 189 0.97 -22.30 0.68
N SER A 190 1.39 -21.94 -0.53
CA SER A 190 2.78 -21.81 -0.92
C SER A 190 3.15 -20.35 -1.24
N LYS A 191 4.42 -20.11 -1.55
CA LYS A 191 4.89 -18.79 -2.01
C LYS A 191 4.21 -18.34 -3.32
N ARG A 192 3.75 -19.28 -4.14
CA ARG A 192 3.06 -18.98 -5.41
C ARG A 192 1.69 -18.35 -5.18
N ASP A 193 1.07 -18.67 -4.05
CA ASP A 193 -0.28 -18.23 -3.70
C ASP A 193 -0.30 -16.84 -3.07
N LEU A 194 0.86 -16.35 -2.59
CA LEU A 194 1.00 -15.10 -1.85
C LEU A 194 0.39 -13.91 -2.59
N ALA A 195 0.58 -13.81 -3.91
CA ALA A 195 0.03 -12.71 -4.70
C ALA A 195 -1.51 -12.76 -4.75
N ALA A 196 -2.09 -13.93 -4.99
CA ALA A 196 -3.54 -14.10 -5.07
C ALA A 196 -4.21 -13.89 -3.71
N VAL A 197 -3.65 -14.48 -2.65
CA VAL A 197 -4.12 -14.29 -1.28
C VAL A 197 -4.03 -12.82 -0.87
N ARG A 198 -2.92 -12.13 -1.19
CA ARG A 198 -2.77 -10.71 -0.89
C ARG A 198 -3.83 -9.87 -1.58
N LEU A 199 -4.07 -10.10 -2.88
CA LEU A 199 -5.09 -9.35 -3.62
C LEU A 199 -6.51 -9.60 -3.07
N ALA A 200 -6.85 -10.84 -2.73
CA ALA A 200 -8.15 -11.17 -2.14
C ALA A 200 -8.36 -10.46 -0.79
N LEU A 201 -7.33 -10.44 0.06
CA LEU A 201 -7.39 -9.77 1.35
C LEU A 201 -7.44 -8.24 1.19
N LEU A 202 -6.64 -7.65 0.31
CA LEU A 202 -6.72 -6.20 0.03
C LEU A 202 -8.10 -5.79 -0.53
N GLY A 203 -8.75 -6.67 -1.30
CA GLY A 203 -10.15 -6.48 -1.71
C GLY A 203 -11.11 -6.45 -0.51
N LEU A 204 -10.95 -7.41 0.42
CA LEU A 204 -11.73 -7.44 1.65
C LEU A 204 -11.52 -6.19 2.52
N GLU A 205 -10.30 -5.66 2.60
CA GLU A 205 -10.02 -4.41 3.32
C GLU A 205 -10.84 -3.23 2.79
N ARG A 206 -10.94 -3.10 1.46
CA ARG A 206 -11.73 -2.04 0.82
C ARG A 206 -13.22 -2.16 1.12
N GLU A 207 -13.74 -3.38 1.18
CA GLU A 207 -15.14 -3.62 1.53
C GLU A 207 -15.44 -3.37 3.02
N LEU A 208 -14.46 -3.58 3.91
CA LEU A 208 -14.59 -3.28 5.33
C LEU A 208 -14.46 -1.79 5.64
N GLY A 209 -13.79 -1.02 4.76
CA GLY A 209 -13.62 0.43 4.87
C GLY A 209 -14.81 1.27 4.38
N ASP A 210 -16.02 0.72 4.35
CA ASP A 210 -17.30 1.38 3.99
C ASP A 210 -17.43 1.96 2.55
N GLY A 211 -16.57 1.60 1.59
CA GLY A 211 -16.78 1.91 0.15
C GLY A 211 -16.84 3.39 -0.26
N SER A 212 -16.98 4.34 0.68
CA SER A 212 -16.98 5.79 0.46
C SER A 212 -15.58 6.41 0.56
N ASP A 213 -14.60 5.64 1.01
CA ASP A 213 -13.20 6.05 1.15
C ASP A 213 -12.28 5.20 0.25
N ALA A 214 -12.63 5.20 -1.03
CA ALA A 214 -11.94 4.60 -2.18
C ALA A 214 -10.50 5.14 -2.43
N THR A 215 -9.97 5.91 -1.48
CA THR A 215 -8.63 6.52 -1.52
C THR A 215 -7.57 5.76 -0.72
N CYS A 216 -7.91 4.61 -0.14
CA CYS A 216 -7.02 3.86 0.73
C CYS A 216 -5.84 3.20 -0.02
N VAL A 217 -4.71 3.90 -0.04
CA VAL A 217 -3.47 3.33 0.50
C VAL A 217 -3.53 3.64 2.00
N ASN A 218 -4.29 2.83 2.75
CA ASN A 218 -4.76 3.01 4.14
C ASN A 218 -4.00 4.05 5.02
N VAL A 219 -4.49 5.30 5.08
CA VAL A 219 -4.18 6.24 6.18
C VAL A 219 -5.30 7.28 6.41
N SER A 220 -6.16 7.01 7.41
CA SER A 220 -6.85 7.99 8.28
C SER A 220 -7.92 8.96 7.68
N PRO A 221 -8.85 9.51 8.51
CA PRO A 221 -10.19 9.99 8.14
C PRO A 221 -10.24 11.39 7.48
N LEU A 222 -9.14 11.82 6.84
CA LEU A 222 -9.04 13.09 6.11
C LEU A 222 -9.49 13.01 4.64
N CYS A 223 -10.03 11.86 4.22
CA CYS A 223 -10.67 11.67 2.91
C CYS A 223 -12.19 11.87 2.93
N ARG A 224 -12.73 12.51 3.96
CA ARG A 224 -14.06 13.14 3.84
C ARG A 224 -13.92 14.32 2.88
N ARG A 225 -14.53 14.23 1.69
CA ARG A 225 -14.82 15.45 0.90
C ARG A 225 -15.65 16.40 1.80
N PRO A 226 -15.45 17.72 1.72
CA PRO A 226 -16.41 18.68 2.28
C PRO A 226 -17.80 18.47 1.68
#